data_AF-A0A1G2RM57-F1
#
_entry.id   AF-A0A1G2RM57-F1
#
_cell.length_a   1.000
_cell.length_b   1.000
_cell.length_c   1.000
_cell.angle_alpha   90.00
_cell.angle_beta   90.00
_cell.angle_gamma   90.00
#
_symmetry.space_group_name_H-M   'P 1'
#
loop_
_entity.id
_entity.type
_entity.pdbx_description
1 polymer ?
#
loop_
_entity_poly.entity_id
_entity_poly.type
_entity_poly.pdbx_seq_one_letter_code
_entity_poly.pdbx_strand_id
1 'polypeptide(L)'
;MPITKSAKKALRQSIKRKARNLKRKAAFKALIKQEKKLLEQKNVEEAQKLLPQLYKALDKAALKGVLKPNTAARKKSRLTKLLQKTARLDARQAKPTK
;
A
#
# COMPACT_ATOMS: atom_id res chain seq x y z
N MET A 1 11.57 22.36 -23.65
CA MET A 1 10.81 23.47 -23.03
C MET A 1 9.45 23.58 -23.70
N PRO A 2 8.34 23.87 -22.99
CA PRO A 2 7.04 24.01 -23.62
C PRO A 2 7.00 25.27 -24.50
N ILE A 3 6.69 25.10 -25.79
CA ILE A 3 6.71 26.18 -26.79
C ILE A 3 5.39 26.96 -26.74
N THR A 4 4.25 26.26 -26.73
CA THR A 4 2.91 26.89 -26.75
C THR A 4 2.43 27.33 -25.35
N LYS A 5 1.54 28.34 -25.31
CA LYS A 5 0.94 28.84 -24.05
C LYS A 5 0.21 27.73 -23.27
N SER A 6 -0.48 26.83 -23.99
CA SER A 6 -1.17 25.67 -23.42
C SER A 6 -0.20 24.68 -22.78
N ALA A 7 0.94 24.40 -23.44
CA ALA A 7 1.96 23.51 -22.92
C ALA A 7 2.64 24.07 -21.65
N LYS A 8 2.90 25.38 -21.60
CA LYS A 8 3.42 26.05 -20.37
C LYS A 8 2.43 25.91 -19.20
N LYS A 9 1.12 26.03 -19.45
CA LYS A 9 0.07 25.80 -18.45
C LYS A 9 0.04 24.34 -17.99
N ALA A 10 0.12 23.39 -18.93
CA ALA A 10 0.14 21.96 -18.62
C ALA A 10 1.35 21.57 -17.74
N LEU A 11 2.53 22.14 -18.00
CA LEU A 11 3.72 21.93 -17.17
C LEU A 11 3.47 22.37 -15.72
N ARG A 12 2.94 23.57 -15.51
CA ARG A 12 2.60 24.08 -14.15
C ARG A 12 1.59 23.16 -13.44
N GLN A 13 0.58 22.69 -14.16
CA GLN A 13 -0.41 21.75 -13.60
C GLN A 13 0.22 20.39 -13.25
N SER A 14 1.12 19.90 -14.10
CA SER A 14 1.82 18.62 -13.91
C SER A 14 2.66 18.64 -12.64
N ILE A 15 3.43 19.71 -12.39
CA ILE A 15 4.24 19.87 -11.17
C ILE A 15 3.36 19.79 -9.92
N LYS A 16 2.25 20.55 -9.89
CA LYS A 16 1.30 20.54 -8.76
C LYS A 16 0.66 19.16 -8.55
N ARG A 17 0.29 18.46 -9.63
CA ARG A 17 -0.25 17.09 -9.57
C ARG A 17 0.80 16.09 -9.08
N LYS A 18 2.05 16.19 -9.54
CA LYS A 18 3.18 15.35 -9.14
C LYS A 18 3.42 15.43 -7.63
N ALA A 19 3.47 16.63 -7.06
CA ALA A 19 3.66 16.81 -5.61
C ALA A 19 2.58 16.10 -4.79
N ARG A 20 1.29 16.28 -5.14
CA ARG A 20 0.16 15.63 -4.45
C ARG A 20 0.19 14.10 -4.60
N ASN A 21 0.55 13.60 -5.78
CA ASN A 21 0.64 12.16 -6.04
C ASN A 21 1.81 11.53 -5.30
N LEU A 22 2.94 12.24 -5.17
CA LEU A 22 4.10 11.78 -4.42
C LEU A 22 3.74 11.60 -2.93
N LYS A 23 3.08 12.59 -2.32
CA LYS A 23 2.63 12.49 -0.91
C LYS A 23 1.73 11.26 -0.68
N ARG A 24 0.75 11.03 -1.56
CA ARG A 24 -0.15 9.87 -1.47
C ARG A 24 0.60 8.55 -1.69
N LYS A 25 1.56 8.52 -2.63
CA LYS A 25 2.42 7.35 -2.88
C LYS A 25 3.30 7.03 -1.68
N ALA A 26 3.89 8.03 -1.04
CA ALA A 26 4.71 7.85 0.15
C ALA A 26 3.88 7.30 1.31
N ALA A 27 2.68 7.84 1.55
CA ALA A 27 1.82 7.43 2.64
C ALA A 27 1.49 5.93 2.64
N PHE A 28 0.96 5.38 1.53
CA PHE A 28 0.65 3.94 1.51
C PHE A 28 1.92 3.07 1.48
N LYS A 29 3.03 3.54 0.87
CA LYS A 29 4.30 2.81 0.87
C LYS A 29 4.88 2.67 2.28
N ALA A 30 4.76 3.71 3.10
CA ALA A 30 5.19 3.68 4.49
C ALA A 30 4.39 2.65 5.29
N LEU A 31 3.07 2.63 5.15
CA LEU A 31 2.20 1.64 5.80
C LEU A 31 2.54 0.20 5.38
N ILE A 32 2.74 -0.04 4.07
CA ILE A 32 3.17 -1.37 3.58
C ILE A 32 4.53 -1.77 4.19
N LYS A 33 5.46 -0.82 4.34
CA LYS A 33 6.77 -1.11 4.94
C LYS A 33 6.64 -1.45 6.42
N GLN A 34 5.78 -0.74 7.16
CA GLN A 34 5.49 -1.02 8.56
C GLN A 34 4.88 -2.41 8.74
N GLU A 35 3.85 -2.73 7.95
CA GLU A 35 3.21 -4.06 7.98
C GLU A 35 4.22 -5.18 7.72
N LYS A 36 5.10 -5.02 6.72
CA LYS A 36 6.15 -6.01 6.44
C LYS A 36 7.11 -6.20 7.60
N LYS A 37 7.53 -5.11 8.27
CA LYS A 37 8.39 -5.19 9.46
C LYS A 37 7.71 -5.93 10.61
N LEU A 38 6.42 -5.68 10.84
CA LEU A 38 5.65 -6.39 11.88
C LEU A 38 5.52 -7.88 11.57
N LEU A 39 5.33 -8.23 10.30
CA LEU A 39 5.29 -9.63 9.85
C LEU A 39 6.67 -10.31 10.01
N GLU A 40 7.78 -9.60 9.77
CA GLU A 40 9.13 -10.11 10.04
C GLU A 40 9.36 -10.35 11.54
N GLN A 41 8.79 -9.50 12.39
CA GLN A 41 8.82 -9.63 13.86
C GLN A 41 7.81 -10.66 14.43
N LYS A 42 7.07 -11.38 13.56
CA LYS A 42 6.00 -12.31 13.92
C LYS A 42 4.88 -11.72 14.79
N ASN A 43 4.71 -10.39 14.78
CA ASN A 43 3.64 -9.74 15.54
C ASN A 43 2.36 -9.68 14.70
N VAL A 44 1.62 -10.79 14.71
CA VAL A 44 0.43 -10.98 13.86
C VAL A 44 -0.73 -10.09 14.31
N GLU A 45 -0.89 -9.83 15.61
CA GLU A 45 -1.98 -9.01 16.15
C GLU A 45 -1.87 -7.54 15.72
N GLU A 46 -0.67 -6.96 15.82
CA GLU A 46 -0.44 -5.59 15.38
C GLU A 46 -0.56 -5.46 13.87
N ALA A 47 -0.11 -6.46 13.11
CA ALA A 47 -0.29 -6.49 11.66
C ALA A 47 -1.79 -6.49 11.27
N GLN A 48 -2.63 -7.24 12.00
CA GLN A 48 -4.08 -7.23 11.78
C GLN A 48 -4.71 -5.87 12.09
N LYS A 49 -4.29 -5.20 13.16
CA LYS A 49 -4.78 -3.85 13.51
C LYS A 49 -4.41 -2.79 12.46
N LEU A 50 -3.31 -2.98 11.73
CA LEU A 50 -2.86 -2.05 10.69
C LEU A 50 -3.61 -2.21 9.34
N LEU A 51 -4.24 -3.36 9.10
CA LEU A 51 -4.95 -3.66 7.84
C LEU A 51 -6.04 -2.64 7.46
N PRO A 52 -6.95 -2.20 8.36
CA PRO A 52 -7.98 -1.23 8.01
C PRO A 52 -7.40 0.11 7.54
N GLN A 53 -6.33 0.58 8.19
CA GLN A 53 -5.65 1.82 7.83
C GLN A 53 -4.98 1.70 6.45
N LEU A 54 -4.35 0.56 6.19
CA LEU A 54 -3.74 0.25 4.91
C LEU A 54 -4.79 0.21 3.77
N TYR A 55 -5.93 -0.45 3.99
CA TYR A 55 -7.02 -0.48 3.01
C TYR A 55 -7.54 0.91 2.70
N LYS A 56 -7.82 1.71 3.74
CA LYS A 56 -8.25 3.09 3.60
C LYS A 56 -7.26 3.92 2.78
N ALA A 57 -5.96 3.74 3.00
CA ALA A 57 -4.92 4.45 2.24
C ALA A 57 -4.88 4.01 0.77
N LEU A 58 -4.97 2.71 0.49
CA LEU A 58 -4.95 2.16 -0.87
C LEU A 58 -6.19 2.58 -1.67
N ASP A 59 -7.37 2.53 -1.06
CA ASP A 59 -8.62 2.88 -1.73
C ASP A 59 -8.73 4.38 -2.01
N LYS A 60 -8.31 5.22 -1.06
CA LYS A 60 -8.21 6.67 -1.31
C LYS A 60 -7.23 6.99 -2.43
N ALA A 61 -6.12 6.25 -2.53
CA ALA A 61 -5.17 6.43 -3.61
C ALA A 61 -5.72 5.98 -4.98
N ALA A 62 -6.56 4.94 -5.01
CA ALA A 62 -7.27 4.50 -6.21
C ALA A 62 -8.34 5.52 -6.64
N LEU A 63 -9.18 5.99 -5.70
CA LEU A 63 -10.21 6.99 -5.95
C LEU A 63 -9.63 8.29 -6.51
N LYS A 64 -8.47 8.73 -6.01
CA LYS A 64 -7.79 9.94 -6.49
C LYS A 64 -6.96 9.73 -7.76
N GLY A 65 -7.07 8.56 -8.41
CA GLY A 65 -6.41 8.24 -9.68
C GLY A 65 -4.89 8.08 -9.59
N VAL A 66 -4.32 7.94 -8.39
CA VAL A 66 -2.87 7.73 -8.20
C VAL A 66 -2.49 6.28 -8.48
N LEU A 67 -3.42 5.36 -8.22
CA LEU A 67 -3.32 3.93 -8.51
C LEU A 67 -4.52 3.53 -9.39
N LYS A 68 -4.30 2.59 -10.30
CA LYS A 68 -5.39 1.90 -10.98
C LYS A 68 -6.12 1.00 -9.96
N PRO A 69 -7.46 0.82 -10.08
CA PRO A 69 -8.25 0.02 -9.14
C PRO A 69 -7.69 -1.41 -9.00
N ASN A 70 -7.33 -2.03 -10.12
CA ASN A 70 -6.75 -3.38 -10.14
C ASN A 70 -5.39 -3.44 -9.41
N THR A 71 -4.63 -2.36 -9.38
CA THR A 71 -3.36 -2.31 -8.64
C THR A 71 -3.60 -2.21 -7.14
N ALA A 72 -4.62 -1.47 -6.71
CA ALA A 72 -5.03 -1.46 -5.31
C ALA A 72 -5.54 -2.85 -4.88
N ALA A 73 -6.42 -3.47 -5.66
CA ALA A 73 -6.94 -4.81 -5.40
C ALA A 73 -5.82 -5.87 -5.30
N ARG A 74 -4.87 -5.87 -6.25
CA ARG A 74 -3.70 -6.77 -6.20
C ARG A 74 -2.86 -6.57 -4.94
N LYS A 75 -2.67 -5.33 -4.50
CA LYS A 75 -1.90 -5.04 -3.28
C LYS A 75 -2.62 -5.55 -2.03
N LYS A 76 -3.93 -5.30 -1.91
CA LYS A 76 -4.76 -5.82 -0.82
C LYS A 76 -4.66 -7.35 -0.75
N SER A 77 -4.90 -8.03 -1.86
CA SER A 77 -4.86 -9.49 -1.94
C SER A 77 -3.49 -10.08 -1.57
N ARG A 78 -2.39 -9.44 -1.99
CA ARG A 78 -1.05 -9.92 -1.64
C ARG A 78 -0.77 -9.80 -0.14
N LEU A 79 -1.18 -8.70 0.49
CA LEU A 79 -0.90 -8.46 1.89
C LEU A 79 -1.72 -9.37 2.80
N THR A 80 -3.00 -9.59 2.48
CA THR A 80 -3.82 -10.58 3.20
C THR A 80 -3.28 -11.99 3.07
N LYS A 81 -2.87 -12.40 1.87
CA LYS A 81 -2.26 -13.72 1.65
C LYS A 81 -0.98 -13.90 2.45
N LEU A 82 -0.17 -12.85 2.59
CA LEU A 82 1.05 -12.91 3.41
C LEU A 82 0.72 -13.06 4.90
N LEU A 83 -0.27 -12.32 5.40
CA LEU A 83 -0.71 -12.42 6.80
C LEU A 83 -1.32 -13.80 7.11
N GLN A 84 -2.14 -14.34 6.19
CA GLN A 84 -2.67 -15.70 6.34
C GLN A 84 -1.57 -16.76 6.25
N LYS A 85 -0.58 -16.59 5.37
CA LYS A 85 0.54 -17.52 5.25
C LYS A 85 1.38 -17.55 6.52
N THR A 86 1.69 -16.39 7.09
CA THR A 86 2.44 -16.28 8.36
C THR A 86 1.67 -16.92 9.51
N ALA A 87 0.41 -16.56 9.70
CA ALA A 87 -0.45 -17.19 10.72
C ALA A 87 -0.54 -18.73 10.58
N ARG A 88 -0.61 -19.25 9.33
CA ARG A 88 -0.59 -20.70 9.07
C ARG A 88 0.74 -21.36 9.39
N LEU A 89 1.87 -20.66 9.21
CA LEU A 89 3.20 -21.20 9.53
C LEU A 89 3.36 -21.35 11.04
N ASP A 90 2.88 -20.38 11.82
CA ASP A 90 2.90 -20.45 13.28
C ASP A 90 2.01 -21.62 13.79
N ALA A 91 0.81 -21.79 13.23
CA ALA A 91 -0.09 -22.89 13.57
C ALA A 91 0.45 -24.29 13.17
N ARG A 92 1.35 -24.38 12.18
CA ARG A 92 2.01 -25.64 11.79
C ARG A 92 3.16 -26.01 12.73
N GLN A 93 3.86 -25.03 13.30
CA GLN A 93 4.93 -25.25 14.27
C GLN A 93 4.40 -25.71 15.64
N ALA A 94 3.15 -25.36 15.98
CA ALA A 94 2.51 -25.75 17.24
C ALA A 94 1.81 -27.12 17.23
N LYS A 95 1.88 -27.90 16.14
CA LYS A 95 1.32 -29.26 16.14
C LYS A 95 2.28 -30.20 16.89
N PRO A 96 1.82 -30.91 17.94
CA PRO A 96 2.66 -31.92 18.57
C PRO A 96 2.95 -33.00 17.54
N THR A 97 4.23 -33.13 17.17
CA THR A 97 4.73 -34.34 16.52
C THR A 97 4.42 -35.49 17.47
N LYS A 98 3.53 -36.39 17.06
CA LYS A 98 3.42 -37.71 17.68
C LYS A 98 4.77 -38.42 17.61
#